data_AF-A0A1F8MLV3-F1
#
_entry.id   AF-A0A1F8MLV3-F1
#
_cell.length_a   1.000
_cell.length_b   1.000
_cell.length_c   1.000
_cell.angle_alpha   90.00
_cell.angle_beta   90.00
_cell.angle_gamma   90.00
#
_symmetry.space_group_name_H-M   'P 1'
#
loop_
_entity.id
_entity.type
_entity.pdbx_description
1 polymer ?
#
loop_
_entity_poly.entity_id
_entity_poly.type
_entity_poly.pdbx_seq_one_letter_code
_entity_poly.pdbx_strand_id
1 'polypeptide(L)'
;MGYEKRKITPPESGLILLYRHPSLREPAFLPFLFFPWFLFDSRLVPFSTPGKVAYYNKWWFCLFRPGCIPIDKGSRKAVTQTLEKIKAKLDNGGVLVLAAGGGREFKGTTFKRLNDGTIETVRITPRISYGDLAREAGGKIIREFESGIGWIMDNTRATVLPVWVDNHGIRTRITIGEPTKPRNGFRRKEIIEFLENSLLRLKV
;
A
#
# COMPACT_ATOMS: atom_id res chain seq x y z
N MET A 1 -9.02 -12.22 -17.03
CA MET A 1 -8.34 -11.94 -15.74
C MET A 1 -9.06 -12.73 -14.67
N GLY A 2 -8.44 -13.77 -14.12
CA GLY A 2 -9.09 -14.74 -13.23
C GLY A 2 -8.70 -14.58 -11.77
N TYR A 3 -8.94 -13.41 -11.18
CA TYR A 3 -8.89 -13.26 -9.71
C TYR A 3 -10.30 -13.48 -9.14
N GLU A 4 -10.40 -14.18 -8.01
CA GLU A 4 -11.68 -14.42 -7.35
C GLU A 4 -12.29 -13.09 -6.90
N LYS A 5 -13.41 -12.69 -7.50
CA LYS A 5 -14.16 -11.47 -7.17
C LYS A 5 -14.35 -11.30 -5.65
N ARG A 6 -14.52 -12.41 -4.92
CA ARG A 6 -14.65 -12.44 -3.46
C ARG A 6 -13.50 -11.73 -2.72
N LYS A 7 -12.27 -11.78 -3.23
CA LYS A 7 -11.09 -11.22 -2.54
C LYS A 7 -11.02 -9.69 -2.63
N ILE A 8 -11.64 -9.10 -3.64
CA ILE A 8 -11.58 -7.65 -3.91
C ILE A 8 -12.88 -6.91 -3.54
N THR A 9 -13.94 -7.63 -3.17
CA THR A 9 -15.14 -6.99 -2.64
C THR A 9 -14.83 -6.39 -1.26
N PRO A 10 -14.88 -5.06 -1.08
CA PRO A 10 -14.64 -4.44 0.19
C PRO A 10 -15.76 -4.86 1.15
N PRO A 11 -15.42 -5.20 2.39
CA PRO A 11 -16.41 -5.30 3.45
C PRO A 11 -17.00 -3.91 3.72
N GLU A 12 -18.11 -3.86 4.45
CA GLU A 12 -18.76 -2.60 4.85
C GLU A 12 -17.82 -1.62 5.56
N SER A 13 -16.76 -2.13 6.17
CA SER A 13 -15.74 -1.37 6.91
C SER A 13 -14.56 -0.87 6.06
N GLY A 14 -14.62 -1.04 4.73
CA GLY A 14 -13.59 -0.61 3.78
C GLY A 14 -12.47 -1.61 3.59
N LEU A 15 -11.66 -1.36 2.55
CA LEU A 15 -10.56 -2.22 2.13
C LEU A 15 -9.30 -1.40 1.90
N ILE A 16 -8.18 -1.86 2.45
CA ILE A 16 -6.86 -1.31 2.17
C ILE A 16 -6.10 -2.32 1.31
N LEU A 17 -5.94 -2.01 0.03
CA LEU A 17 -5.01 -2.72 -0.84
C LEU A 17 -3.59 -2.27 -0.48
N LEU A 18 -2.91 -3.13 0.27
CA LEU A 18 -1.55 -2.90 0.75
C LEU A 18 -0.57 -3.53 -0.23
N TYR A 19 0.29 -2.71 -0.82
CA TYR A 19 1.27 -3.16 -1.80
C TYR A 19 2.63 -2.53 -1.55
N ARG A 20 3.65 -3.13 -2.18
CA ARG A 20 5.00 -2.56 -2.31
C ARG A 20 5.08 -1.69 -3.57
N HIS A 21 5.86 -0.62 -3.57
CA HIS A 21 5.90 0.43 -4.58
C HIS A 21 7.18 0.45 -5.45
N PRO A 22 7.50 -0.62 -6.22
CA PRO A 22 8.81 -0.74 -6.86
C PRO A 22 9.03 0.28 -7.98
N SER A 23 7.95 0.77 -8.60
CA SER A 23 8.01 1.70 -9.74
C SER A 23 6.91 2.76 -9.67
N LEU A 24 6.67 3.51 -10.75
CA LEU A 24 5.51 4.42 -10.85
C LEU A 24 4.29 3.75 -11.51
N ARG A 25 4.42 2.49 -11.95
CA ARG A 25 3.38 1.79 -12.68
C ARG A 25 2.27 1.31 -11.74
N GLU A 26 2.62 0.89 -10.52
CA GLU A 26 1.68 0.26 -9.58
C GLU A 26 0.52 1.17 -9.19
N PRO A 27 0.76 2.45 -8.79
CA PRO A 27 -0.35 3.36 -8.50
C PRO A 27 -1.28 3.59 -9.70
N ALA A 28 -0.81 3.40 -10.93
CA ALA A 28 -1.61 3.60 -12.14
C ALA A 28 -2.46 2.36 -12.47
N PHE A 29 -1.91 1.14 -12.41
CA PHE A 29 -2.65 -0.05 -12.82
C PHE A 29 -3.40 -0.78 -11.69
N LEU A 30 -2.95 -0.71 -10.43
CA LEU A 30 -3.63 -1.41 -9.31
C LEU A 30 -5.09 -0.98 -9.11
N PRO A 31 -5.47 0.30 -9.32
CA PRO A 31 -6.87 0.71 -9.37
C PRO A 31 -7.75 -0.12 -10.32
N PHE A 32 -7.21 -0.61 -11.43
CA PHE A 32 -7.96 -1.40 -12.41
C PHE A 32 -8.30 -2.81 -11.93
N LEU A 33 -7.76 -3.27 -10.81
CA LEU A 33 -8.22 -4.51 -10.17
C LEU A 33 -9.69 -4.43 -9.73
N PHE A 34 -10.23 -3.22 -9.56
CA PHE A 34 -11.63 -2.99 -9.19
C PHE A 34 -12.53 -2.75 -10.40
N PHE A 35 -11.97 -2.75 -11.62
CA PHE A 35 -12.75 -2.67 -12.86
C PHE A 35 -13.42 -4.02 -13.18
N PRO A 36 -14.67 -4.05 -13.68
CA PRO A 36 -15.56 -2.92 -13.95
C PRO A 36 -16.43 -2.51 -12.76
N TRP A 37 -16.24 -3.12 -11.59
CA TRP A 37 -17.18 -3.02 -10.47
C TRP A 37 -17.39 -1.61 -9.95
N PHE A 38 -16.36 -0.75 -9.95
CA PHE A 38 -16.51 0.64 -9.54
C PHE A 38 -17.43 1.49 -10.44
N LEU A 39 -17.75 1.02 -11.65
CA LEU A 39 -18.75 1.66 -12.50
C LEU A 39 -20.18 1.50 -11.93
N PHE A 40 -20.40 0.49 -11.08
CA PHE A 40 -21.71 0.14 -10.54
C PHE A 40 -21.80 0.38 -9.02
N ASP A 41 -20.67 0.54 -8.33
CA ASP A 41 -20.62 0.85 -6.91
C ASP A 41 -19.51 1.86 -6.61
N SER A 42 -19.91 3.07 -6.22
CA SER A 42 -18.98 4.17 -5.90
C SER A 42 -18.02 3.86 -4.75
N ARG A 43 -18.34 2.90 -3.87
CA ARG A 43 -17.45 2.45 -2.78
C ARG A 43 -16.21 1.75 -3.31
N LEU A 44 -16.32 1.13 -4.49
CA LEU A 44 -15.22 0.43 -5.15
C LEU A 44 -14.29 1.37 -5.91
N VAL A 45 -14.60 2.66 -6.00
CA VAL A 45 -13.71 3.64 -6.61
C VAL A 45 -12.46 3.75 -5.74
N PRO A 46 -11.31 3.21 -6.20
CA PRO A 46 -10.11 3.21 -5.40
C PRO A 46 -9.59 4.64 -5.25
N PHE A 47 -9.12 4.97 -4.06
CA PHE A 47 -8.40 6.21 -3.83
C PHE A 47 -6.97 5.98 -3.39
N SER A 48 -6.09 6.92 -3.70
CA SER A 48 -4.68 6.86 -3.33
C SER A 48 -4.23 8.11 -2.57
N THR A 49 -3.03 8.06 -2.00
CA THR A 49 -2.51 9.11 -1.12
C THR A 49 -1.18 9.68 -1.61
N PRO A 50 -1.16 10.34 -2.79
CA PRO A 50 0.08 10.86 -3.37
C PRO A 50 0.66 12.00 -2.53
N GLY A 51 1.99 12.15 -2.56
CA GLY A 51 2.65 13.31 -1.97
C GLY A 51 2.24 14.61 -2.68
N LYS A 52 1.81 15.61 -1.90
CA LYS A 52 1.24 16.87 -2.42
C LYS A 52 2.17 17.60 -3.39
N VAL A 53 3.41 17.85 -2.97
CA VAL A 53 4.41 18.62 -3.75
C VAL A 53 5.00 17.79 -4.89
N ALA A 54 5.26 16.51 -4.64
CA ALA A 54 5.95 15.65 -5.61
C ALA A 54 5.06 15.27 -6.80
N TYR A 55 3.75 15.06 -6.57
CA TYR A 55 2.84 14.52 -7.57
C TYR A 55 1.56 15.35 -7.70
N TYR A 56 0.79 15.51 -6.62
CA TYR A 56 -0.58 16.06 -6.72
C TYR A 56 -0.63 17.44 -7.39
N ASN A 57 0.31 18.33 -7.06
CA ASN A 57 0.38 19.68 -7.60
C ASN A 57 0.88 19.74 -9.06
N LYS A 58 1.44 18.66 -9.62
CA LYS A 58 1.91 18.65 -11.00
C LYS A 58 0.72 18.68 -11.97
N TRP A 59 0.84 19.44 -13.07
CA TRP A 59 -0.24 19.63 -14.03
C TRP A 59 -0.69 18.30 -14.67
N TRP A 60 0.26 17.44 -15.02
CA TRP A 60 0.00 16.14 -15.64
C TRP A 60 -0.74 15.15 -14.72
N PHE A 61 -0.80 15.44 -13.41
CA PHE A 61 -1.54 14.62 -12.45
C PHE A 61 -3.02 14.99 -12.37
N CYS A 62 -3.48 16.02 -13.09
CA CYS A 62 -4.84 16.57 -12.96
C CYS A 62 -5.95 15.53 -13.12
N LEU A 63 -5.79 14.59 -14.05
CA LEU A 63 -6.77 13.53 -14.34
C LEU A 63 -6.95 12.54 -13.18
N PHE A 64 -5.94 12.37 -12.33
CA PHE A 64 -5.97 11.42 -11.21
C PHE A 64 -6.40 12.09 -9.89
N ARG A 65 -6.44 13.43 -9.82
CA ARG A 65 -6.76 14.18 -8.59
C ARG A 65 -8.11 13.81 -7.95
N PRO A 66 -9.21 13.58 -8.69
CA PRO A 66 -10.51 13.30 -8.08
C PRO A 66 -10.51 12.04 -7.18
N GLY A 67 -9.68 11.05 -7.53
CA GLY A 67 -9.49 9.82 -6.75
C GLY A 67 -8.37 9.90 -5.71
N CYS A 68 -7.84 11.07 -5.37
CA CYS A 68 -6.65 11.17 -4.51
C CYS A 68 -6.88 12.03 -3.27
N ILE A 69 -6.31 11.61 -2.14
CA ILE A 69 -6.18 12.43 -0.92
C ILE A 69 -4.70 12.82 -0.77
N PRO A 70 -4.30 14.05 -1.09
CA PRO A 70 -2.88 14.42 -1.05
C PRO A 70 -2.35 14.43 0.38
N ILE A 71 -1.18 13.83 0.58
CA ILE A 71 -0.45 13.91 1.86
C ILE A 71 0.48 15.12 1.82
N ASP A 72 0.27 16.03 2.76
CA ASP A 72 1.19 17.14 3.04
C ASP A 72 2.06 16.78 4.25
N LYS A 73 3.34 16.43 4.00
CA LYS A 73 4.29 16.06 5.05
C LYS A 73 4.89 17.28 5.76
N GLY A 74 4.58 18.50 5.34
CA GLY A 74 5.17 19.73 5.88
C GLY A 74 4.65 20.15 7.25
N SER A 75 3.47 19.67 7.67
CA SER A 75 2.93 19.98 9.01
C SER A 75 2.22 18.80 9.65
N ARG A 76 2.41 18.63 10.97
CA ARG A 76 1.74 17.59 11.76
C ARG A 76 0.21 17.68 11.65
N LYS A 77 -0.33 18.91 11.68
CA LYS A 77 -1.78 19.16 11.54
C LYS A 77 -2.30 18.67 10.18
N ALA A 78 -1.60 18.93 9.08
CA ALA A 78 -2.04 18.48 7.76
C ALA A 78 -1.97 16.96 7.61
N VAL A 79 -0.96 16.30 8.21
CA VAL A 79 -0.91 14.83 8.27
C VAL A 79 -2.11 14.28 9.03
N THR A 80 -2.44 14.82 10.22
CA THR A 80 -3.61 14.41 11.00
C THR A 80 -4.91 14.57 10.22
N GLN A 81 -5.14 15.73 9.60
CA GLN A 81 -6.32 15.97 8.77
C GLN A 81 -6.41 15.00 7.58
N THR A 82 -5.27 14.62 7.02
CA THR A 82 -5.22 13.63 5.93
C THR A 82 -5.61 12.24 6.44
N LEU A 83 -5.10 11.84 7.60
CA LEU A 83 -5.44 10.57 8.25
C LEU A 83 -6.94 10.50 8.59
N GLU A 84 -7.53 11.57 9.11
CA GLU A 84 -8.97 11.67 9.37
C GLU A 84 -9.81 11.52 8.11
N LYS A 85 -9.40 12.15 7.00
CA LYS A 85 -10.08 11.98 5.69
C LYS A 85 -9.99 10.55 5.18
N ILE A 86 -8.83 9.91 5.33
CA ILE A 86 -8.64 8.49 4.95
C ILE A 86 -9.56 7.61 5.80
N LYS A 87 -9.58 7.81 7.13
CA LYS A 87 -10.45 7.10 8.07
C LYS A 87 -11.92 7.24 7.66
N ALA A 88 -12.39 8.47 7.42
CA ALA A 88 -13.77 8.71 7.03
C ALA A 88 -14.15 8.01 5.71
N LYS A 89 -13.26 7.95 4.72
CA LYS A 89 -13.52 7.20 3.48
C LYS A 89 -13.56 5.68 3.71
N LEU A 90 -12.64 5.15 4.53
CA LEU A 90 -12.60 3.72 4.85
C LEU A 90 -13.84 3.29 5.65
N ASP A 91 -14.25 4.07 6.64
CA ASP A 91 -15.45 3.79 7.45
C ASP A 91 -16.74 3.77 6.62
N ASN A 92 -16.74 4.43 5.45
CA ASN A 92 -17.82 4.41 4.47
C ASN A 92 -17.69 3.29 3.41
N GLY A 93 -16.84 2.28 3.65
CA GLY A 93 -16.65 1.15 2.75
C GLY A 93 -15.70 1.41 1.59
N GLY A 94 -14.96 2.52 1.61
CA GLY A 94 -14.05 2.89 0.52
C GLY A 94 -12.85 1.96 0.36
N VAL A 95 -12.24 2.00 -0.84
CA VAL A 95 -11.03 1.24 -1.19
C VAL A 95 -9.81 2.15 -1.22
N LEU A 96 -8.87 1.96 -0.30
CA LEU A 96 -7.59 2.65 -0.27
C LEU A 96 -6.51 1.80 -0.95
N VAL A 97 -5.82 2.34 -1.95
CA VAL A 97 -4.62 1.74 -2.56
C VAL A 97 -3.38 2.41 -1.96
N LEU A 98 -2.64 1.68 -1.11
CA LEU A 98 -1.57 2.26 -0.29
C LEU A 98 -0.25 1.49 -0.36
N ALA A 99 0.81 2.26 -0.65
CA ALA A 99 2.18 1.86 -0.40
C ALA A 99 2.62 2.34 0.99
N ALA A 100 2.57 1.45 1.97
CA ALA A 100 2.80 1.82 3.38
C ALA A 100 4.23 2.26 3.69
N GLY A 101 5.21 1.94 2.82
CA GLY A 101 6.58 2.44 2.92
C GLY A 101 6.76 3.93 2.59
N GLY A 102 5.68 4.65 2.22
CA GLY A 102 5.71 6.11 2.07
C GLY A 102 6.48 6.66 0.85
N GLY A 103 6.90 5.78 -0.06
CA GLY A 103 7.59 6.10 -1.32
C GLY A 103 8.08 4.84 -2.04
N ARG A 104 8.82 5.03 -3.14
CA ARG A 104 9.43 3.92 -3.91
C ARG A 104 10.48 3.19 -3.05
N GLU A 105 10.51 1.85 -3.09
CA GLU A 105 11.41 1.06 -2.21
C GLU A 105 12.87 1.49 -2.33
N PHE A 106 13.40 1.60 -3.56
CA PHE A 106 14.83 1.85 -3.78
C PHE A 106 15.34 3.20 -3.25
N LYS A 107 14.43 4.11 -2.86
CA LYS A 107 14.75 5.39 -2.22
C LYS A 107 14.80 5.32 -0.69
N GLY A 108 14.42 4.19 -0.11
CA GLY A 108 14.50 3.94 1.33
C GLY A 108 15.93 3.66 1.79
N THR A 109 16.11 3.70 3.10
CA THR A 109 17.36 3.36 3.79
C THR A 109 17.19 2.17 4.74
N THR A 110 15.99 1.99 5.29
CA THR A 110 15.64 0.88 6.17
C THR A 110 14.61 -0.03 5.50
N PHE A 111 14.90 -1.32 5.53
CA PHE A 111 14.11 -2.34 4.85
C PHE A 111 13.86 -3.55 5.74
N LYS A 112 12.81 -4.30 5.41
CA LYS A 112 12.47 -5.59 6.00
C LYS A 112 12.59 -6.65 4.92
N ARG A 113 13.23 -7.77 5.25
CA ARG A 113 13.32 -8.94 4.37
C ARG A 113 12.99 -10.21 5.13
N LEU A 114 12.52 -11.23 4.42
CA LEU A 114 12.33 -12.57 4.97
C LEU A 114 13.60 -13.38 4.70
N ASN A 115 14.28 -13.80 5.76
CA ASN A 115 15.47 -14.65 5.74
C ASN A 115 15.21 -15.90 6.59
N ASP A 116 15.26 -17.09 6.00
CA ASP A 116 15.01 -18.38 6.67
C ASP A 116 13.76 -18.39 7.59
N GLY A 117 12.66 -17.81 7.10
CA GLY A 117 11.39 -17.74 7.83
C GLY A 117 11.30 -16.65 8.90
N THR A 118 12.40 -15.95 9.18
CA THR A 118 12.51 -14.82 10.12
C THR A 118 12.55 -13.49 9.37
N ILE A 119 11.91 -12.46 9.91
CA ILE A 119 11.92 -11.13 9.29
C ILE A 119 12.98 -10.27 9.96
N GLU A 120 13.96 -9.86 9.16
CA GLU A 120 15.10 -9.06 9.59
C GLU A 120 14.96 -7.63 9.11
N THR A 121 15.46 -6.70 9.91
CA THR A 121 15.60 -5.30 9.50
C THR A 121 17.00 -5.08 8.99
N VAL A 122 17.13 -4.62 7.75
CA VAL A 122 18.42 -4.34 7.10
C VAL A 122 18.49 -2.88 6.70
N ARG A 123 19.67 -2.29 6.86
CA ARG A 123 19.97 -0.95 6.34
C ARG A 123 20.73 -1.10 5.04
N ILE A 124 20.19 -0.54 3.97
CA ILE A 124 20.78 -0.59 2.64
C ILE A 124 20.84 0.84 2.09
N THR A 125 21.96 1.20 1.48
CA THR A 125 22.12 2.50 0.83
C THR A 125 21.14 2.62 -0.34
N PRO A 126 20.49 3.78 -0.55
CA PRO A 126 19.56 3.97 -1.66
C PRO A 126 20.16 3.55 -3.00
N ARG A 127 19.36 2.86 -3.82
CA ARG A 127 19.79 2.32 -5.12
C ARG A 127 19.16 3.06 -6.28
N ILE A 128 19.68 2.85 -7.48
CA ILE A 128 19.17 3.49 -8.71
C ILE A 128 17.86 2.80 -9.15
N SER A 129 17.79 1.48 -8.97
CA SER A 129 16.62 0.67 -9.35
C SER A 129 16.22 -0.33 -8.26
N TYR A 130 14.97 -0.81 -8.34
CA TYR A 130 14.52 -1.93 -7.50
C TYR A 130 15.26 -3.23 -7.82
N GLY A 131 15.66 -3.47 -9.07
CA GLY A 131 16.38 -4.68 -9.45
C GLY A 131 17.71 -4.81 -8.72
N ASP A 132 18.43 -3.70 -8.58
CA ASP A 132 19.69 -3.65 -7.83
C ASP A 132 19.46 -3.92 -6.34
N LEU A 133 18.43 -3.30 -5.77
CA LEU A 133 18.03 -3.50 -4.37
C LEU A 133 17.66 -4.96 -4.09
N ALA A 134 16.86 -5.59 -4.95
CA ALA A 134 16.43 -6.97 -4.77
C ALA A 134 17.59 -7.96 -4.87
N ARG A 135 18.56 -7.71 -5.76
CA ARG A 135 19.76 -8.53 -5.92
C ARG A 135 20.64 -8.47 -4.67
N GLU A 136 20.87 -7.28 -4.13
CA GLU A 136 21.64 -7.09 -2.90
C GLU A 136 20.93 -7.68 -1.67
N ALA A 137 19.60 -7.54 -1.61
CA ALA A 137 18.81 -8.06 -0.52
C ALA A 137 18.75 -9.60 -0.48
N GLY A 138 19.07 -10.27 -1.59
CA GLY A 138 18.97 -11.72 -1.75
C GLY A 138 17.54 -12.23 -1.91
N GLY A 139 16.59 -11.39 -2.32
CA GLY A 139 15.20 -11.81 -2.53
C GLY A 139 14.15 -10.76 -2.18
N LYS A 140 13.06 -11.20 -1.52
CA LYS A 140 11.93 -10.34 -1.16
C LYS A 140 12.31 -9.34 -0.09
N ILE A 141 12.13 -8.07 -0.44
CA ILE A 141 12.41 -6.94 0.44
C ILE A 141 11.30 -5.90 0.30
N ILE A 142 10.92 -5.31 1.42
CA ILE A 142 10.00 -4.17 1.48
C ILE A 142 10.65 -3.06 2.29
N ARG A 143 10.27 -1.82 2.04
CA ARG A 143 10.64 -0.71 2.91
C ARG A 143 9.86 -0.82 4.22
N GLU A 144 10.49 -0.45 5.34
CA GLU A 144 9.80 -0.34 6.63
C GLU A 144 8.57 0.57 6.50
N PHE A 145 7.45 0.14 7.09
CA PHE A 145 6.19 0.87 6.98
C PHE A 145 6.14 2.09 7.90
N GLU A 146 5.54 3.16 7.37
CA GLU A 146 5.35 4.41 8.09
C GLU A 146 4.29 4.26 9.20
N SER A 147 4.48 4.94 10.33
CA SER A 147 3.57 4.84 11.49
C SER A 147 2.10 5.20 11.19
N GLY A 148 1.86 5.96 10.12
CA GLY A 148 0.52 6.36 9.68
C GLY A 148 -0.38 5.18 9.32
N ILE A 149 0.14 4.09 8.71
CA ILE A 149 -0.71 2.92 8.42
C ILE A 149 -1.11 2.21 9.71
N GLY A 150 -0.21 2.16 10.70
CA GLY A 150 -0.54 1.64 12.03
C GLY A 150 -1.66 2.43 12.69
N TRP A 151 -1.66 3.76 12.56
CA TRP A 151 -2.77 4.60 13.06
C TRP A 151 -4.09 4.33 12.31
N ILE A 152 -4.05 4.22 10.97
CA ILE A 152 -5.26 3.94 10.17
C ILE A 152 -5.88 2.61 10.60
N MET A 153 -5.08 1.56 10.75
CA MET A 153 -5.57 0.23 11.14
C MET A 153 -6.11 0.18 12.57
N ASP A 154 -5.51 0.95 13.47
CA ASP A 154 -5.93 1.10 14.87
C ASP A 154 -7.26 1.87 15.00
N ASN A 155 -7.57 2.74 14.03
CA ASN A 155 -8.72 3.65 14.07
C ASN A 155 -9.80 3.33 13.02
N THR A 156 -9.66 2.24 12.27
CA THR A 156 -10.66 1.80 11.29
C THR A 156 -10.95 0.32 11.49
N ARG A 157 -12.12 -0.12 11.00
CA ARG A 157 -12.43 -1.55 10.91
C ARG A 157 -12.00 -2.17 9.59
N ALA A 158 -11.19 -1.46 8.80
CA ALA A 158 -10.85 -1.85 7.43
C ALA A 158 -10.15 -3.20 7.36
N THR A 159 -10.42 -3.94 6.29
CA THR A 159 -9.67 -5.16 5.97
C THR A 159 -8.45 -4.81 5.12
N VAL A 160 -7.35 -5.51 5.33
CA VAL A 160 -6.15 -5.36 4.50
C VAL A 160 -6.10 -6.48 3.47
N LEU A 161 -5.88 -6.12 2.21
CA LEU A 161 -5.59 -7.04 1.13
C LEU A 161 -4.11 -6.89 0.74
N PRO A 162 -3.23 -7.82 1.16
CA PRO A 162 -1.83 -7.78 0.79
C PRO A 162 -1.68 -8.16 -0.68
N VAL A 163 -1.00 -7.31 -1.45
CA VAL A 163 -0.77 -7.48 -2.88
C VAL A 163 0.71 -7.34 -3.20
N TRP A 164 1.29 -8.40 -3.73
CA TRP A 164 2.66 -8.38 -4.23
C TRP A 164 2.66 -8.11 -5.74
N VAL A 165 3.37 -7.07 -6.15
CA VAL A 165 3.64 -6.79 -7.56
C VAL A 165 5.07 -7.18 -7.88
N ASP A 166 5.25 -7.95 -8.94
CA ASP A 166 6.56 -8.23 -9.49
C ASP A 166 6.63 -7.82 -10.97
N ASN A 167 7.67 -7.06 -11.32
CA ASN A 167 7.84 -6.49 -12.65
C ASN A 167 9.03 -7.14 -13.33
N HIS A 168 8.76 -7.86 -14.42
CA HIS A 168 9.75 -8.51 -15.27
C HIS A 168 9.71 -7.88 -16.67
N GLY A 169 10.39 -6.74 -16.81
CA GLY A 169 10.36 -5.92 -18.03
C GLY A 169 8.95 -5.39 -18.33
N ILE A 170 8.35 -5.87 -19.42
CA ILE A 170 6.99 -5.49 -19.83
C ILE A 170 5.92 -6.27 -19.06
N ARG A 171 6.25 -7.47 -18.57
CA ARG A 171 5.30 -8.33 -17.86
C ARG A 171 5.22 -7.93 -16.39
N THR A 172 3.99 -7.80 -15.90
CA THR A 172 3.71 -7.58 -14.47
C THR A 172 2.95 -8.78 -13.94
N ARG A 173 3.50 -9.42 -12.90
CA ARG A 173 2.82 -10.46 -12.12
C ARG A 173 2.24 -9.80 -10.87
N ILE A 174 0.96 -10.06 -10.61
CA ILE A 174 0.27 -9.59 -9.41
C ILE A 174 -0.15 -10.82 -8.62
N THR A 175 0.34 -10.93 -7.40
CA THR A 175 -0.07 -11.96 -6.43
C THR A 175 -0.94 -11.30 -5.38
N ILE A 176 -2.17 -11.78 -5.24
CA ILE A 176 -3.14 -11.27 -4.28
C ILE A 176 -3.25 -12.29 -3.13
N GLY A 177 -2.96 -11.86 -1.91
CA GLY A 177 -3.13 -12.69 -0.72
C GLY A 177 -4.56 -12.77 -0.23
N GLU A 178 -4.74 -13.40 0.93
CA GLU A 178 -6.04 -13.43 1.60
C GLU A 178 -6.31 -12.11 2.34
N PRO A 179 -7.56 -11.59 2.29
CA PRO A 179 -7.97 -10.47 3.12
C PRO A 179 -7.74 -10.78 4.60
N THR A 180 -7.13 -9.86 5.33
CA THR A 180 -6.66 -10.09 6.69
C THR A 180 -6.83 -8.86 7.58
N LYS A 181 -6.86 -9.05 8.90
CA LYS A 181 -6.97 -7.99 9.90
C LYS A 181 -6.02 -8.27 11.06
N PRO A 182 -5.39 -7.22 11.64
CA PRO A 182 -4.67 -7.37 12.89
C PRO A 182 -5.64 -7.85 13.98
N ARG A 183 -5.14 -8.62 14.95
CA ARG A 183 -5.98 -9.09 16.06
C ARG A 183 -6.32 -7.92 16.98
N ASN A 184 -7.46 -8.01 17.64
CA ASN A 184 -7.86 -7.05 18.66
C ASN A 184 -6.78 -6.99 19.76
N GLY A 185 -6.47 -5.77 20.21
CA GLY A 185 -5.49 -5.53 21.28
C GLY A 185 -4.03 -5.41 20.83
N PHE A 186 -3.72 -5.53 19.53
CA PHE A 186 -2.38 -5.23 19.02
C PHE A 186 -2.01 -3.77 19.27
N ARG A 187 -0.81 -3.54 19.79
CA ARG A 187 -0.17 -2.22 19.83
C ARG A 187 0.19 -1.79 18.41
N ARG A 188 0.34 -0.49 18.19
CA ARG A 188 0.66 0.08 16.86
C ARG A 188 1.88 -0.56 16.18
N LYS A 189 2.92 -0.91 16.93
CA LYS A 189 4.12 -1.59 16.41
C LYS A 189 3.79 -3.01 15.92
N GLU A 190 3.01 -3.77 16.70
CA GLU A 190 2.59 -5.13 16.37
C GLU A 190 1.65 -5.14 15.16
N ILE A 191 0.81 -4.11 15.01
CA ILE A 191 0.01 -3.88 13.80
C ILE A 191 0.95 -3.72 12.59
N ILE A 192 1.96 -2.85 12.68
CA ILE A 192 2.89 -2.63 11.58
C ILE A 192 3.63 -3.93 11.21
N GLU A 193 4.19 -4.62 12.19
CA GLU A 193 4.87 -5.90 11.99
C GLU A 193 3.94 -6.94 11.36
N PHE A 194 2.69 -7.02 11.80
CA PHE A 194 1.68 -7.88 11.19
C PHE A 194 1.45 -7.56 9.71
N LEU A 195 1.35 -6.29 9.34
CA LEU A 195 1.15 -5.87 7.96
C LEU A 195 2.39 -6.18 7.10
N GLU A 196 3.59 -5.91 7.61
CA GLU A 196 4.85 -6.24 6.94
C GLU A 196 4.96 -7.75 6.70
N ASN A 197 4.64 -8.55 7.72
CA ASN A 197 4.59 -10.02 7.66
C ASN A 197 3.59 -10.50 6.61
N SER A 198 2.39 -9.89 6.56
CA SER A 198 1.34 -10.26 5.61
C SER A 198 1.79 -10.13 4.15
N LEU A 199 2.66 -9.15 3.87
CA LEU A 199 3.15 -8.87 2.53
C LEU A 199 4.39 -9.73 2.18
N LEU A 200 5.36 -9.83 3.09
CA LEU A 200 6.59 -10.61 2.90
C LEU A 200 6.33 -12.12 2.78
N ARG A 201 5.31 -12.64 3.47
CA ARG A 201 4.97 -14.08 3.48
C ARG A 201 4.06 -14.51 2.33
N LEU A 202 3.65 -13.62 1.44
CA LEU A 202 2.92 -14.01 0.23
C LEU A 202 3.74 -15.00 -0.59
N LYS A 203 3.15 -16.11 -1.04
CA LYS A 203 3.79 -17.04 -1.98
C LYS A 203 3.76 -16.43 -3.38
N VAL A 204 4.92 -16.13 -3.98
CA VAL A 204 5.07 -15.40 -5.26
C VAL A 204 5.80 -16.28 -6.26
#